data_AF-A0A7W7WCR0-F1
#
_entry.id   AF-A0A7W7WCR0-F1
#
_cell.length_a   1.000
_cell.length_b   1.000
_cell.length_c   1.000
_cell.angle_alpha   90.00
_cell.angle_beta   90.00
_cell.angle_gamma   90.00
#
_symmetry.space_group_name_H-M   'P 1'
#
loop_
_entity.id
_entity.type
_entity.pdbx_description
1 polymer ?
#
loop_
_entity_poly.entity_id
_entity_poly.type
_entity_poly.pdbx_seq_one_letter_code
_entity_poly.pdbx_strand_id
1 'polypeptide(L)'
;MTGPSPCVRGRSGRLRGAVVTGPAPRTRAGHPGRAAVAQARTLEELVEAATAIYRADLEGGHITLFSELVGASIARPELREEIVKRSEPWIDFVEQTLDRVIGGSPLARLMPPRDLAYAAITFYLGVNLFTHLDADRSRTEALFNLAGRVAPRARLLTMRFPRRRPPPASG
;
A
#
# COMPACT_ATOMS: atom_id res chain seq x y z
N MET A 1 -12.56 38.48 -65.81
CA MET A 1 -11.98 39.58 -65.02
C MET A 1 -12.20 39.27 -63.55
N THR A 2 -11.13 38.82 -62.93
CA THR A 2 -11.02 38.23 -61.59
C THR A 2 -10.69 39.34 -60.58
N GLY A 3 -11.58 39.56 -59.61
CA GLY A 3 -11.32 40.41 -58.44
C GLY A 3 -10.78 39.56 -57.26
N PRO A 4 -9.87 40.09 -56.43
CA PRO A 4 -8.97 39.25 -55.63
C PRO A 4 -9.59 38.75 -54.32
N SER A 5 -9.29 37.48 -54.02
CA SER A 5 -9.55 36.80 -52.76
C SER A 5 -8.86 37.49 -51.56
N PRO A 6 -9.50 37.61 -50.39
CA PRO A 6 -8.82 38.09 -49.20
C PRO A 6 -7.83 37.05 -48.67
N CYS A 7 -6.58 37.49 -48.52
CA CYS A 7 -5.43 36.73 -48.02
C CYS A 7 -5.71 36.03 -46.69
N VAL A 8 -5.53 34.70 -46.69
CA VAL A 8 -5.29 33.89 -45.51
C VAL A 8 -4.00 34.37 -44.84
N ARG A 9 -4.14 35.10 -43.73
CA ARG A 9 -3.00 35.53 -42.92
C ARG A 9 -2.61 34.39 -41.98
N GLY A 10 -1.54 33.69 -42.32
CA GLY A 10 -0.97 32.62 -41.51
C GLY A 10 -0.55 33.11 -40.12
N ARG A 11 -1.19 32.56 -39.08
CA ARG A 11 -0.66 32.59 -37.71
C ARG A 11 0.31 31.43 -37.55
N SER A 12 1.57 31.65 -37.91
CA SER A 12 2.68 30.83 -37.38
C SER A 12 2.86 31.15 -35.90
N GLY A 13 2.02 30.55 -35.07
CA GLY A 13 2.19 30.50 -33.62
C GLY A 13 3.36 29.60 -33.30
N ARG A 14 4.52 30.21 -33.03
CA ARG A 14 5.69 29.54 -32.44
C ARG A 14 5.28 28.94 -31.08
N LEU A 15 5.03 27.64 -31.04
CA LEU A 15 4.99 26.86 -29.79
C LEU A 15 6.44 26.78 -29.27
N ARG A 16 6.92 27.84 -28.62
CA ARG A 16 8.11 27.75 -27.77
C ARG A 16 7.68 27.01 -26.51
N GLY A 17 8.34 25.89 -26.25
CA GLY A 17 8.03 24.97 -25.16
C GLY A 17 7.94 25.67 -23.81
N ALA A 18 6.77 25.55 -23.20
CA ALA A 18 6.67 25.61 -21.75
C ALA A 18 7.39 24.37 -21.23
N VAL A 19 8.62 24.54 -20.75
CA VAL A 19 9.20 23.59 -19.81
C VAL A 19 8.25 23.56 -18.63
N VAL A 20 7.46 22.50 -18.52
CA VAL A 20 6.77 22.15 -17.28
C VAL A 20 7.89 21.91 -16.28
N THR A 21 8.23 22.92 -15.50
CA THR A 21 8.99 22.76 -14.27
C THR A 21 8.05 22.07 -13.29
N GLY A 22 7.91 20.75 -13.46
CA GLY A 22 7.33 19.90 -12.42
C GLY A 22 8.17 20.05 -11.14
N PRO A 23 7.55 19.93 -9.96
CA PRO A 23 8.29 20.01 -8.70
C PRO A 23 9.44 19.00 -8.73
N ALA A 24 10.61 19.43 -8.25
CA ALA A 24 11.80 18.61 -8.14
C ALA A 24 11.47 17.25 -7.50
N PRO A 25 12.10 16.14 -7.92
CA PRO A 25 11.89 14.85 -7.29
C PRO A 25 12.22 14.99 -5.80
N ARG A 26 11.19 14.91 -4.95
CA ARG A 26 11.38 14.85 -3.50
C ARG A 26 12.31 13.68 -3.26
N THR A 27 13.45 13.98 -2.64
CA THR A 27 14.43 13.00 -2.19
C THR A 27 13.70 11.82 -1.55
N ARG A 28 14.10 10.60 -1.93
CA ARG A 28 13.55 9.32 -1.46
C ARG A 28 13.89 9.13 0.03
N ALA A 29 13.37 9.97 0.90
CA ALA A 29 13.24 9.66 2.30
C ALA A 29 12.37 8.40 2.38
N GLY A 30 12.84 7.36 3.06
CA GLY A 30 12.05 6.16 3.28
C GLY A 30 10.67 6.57 3.83
N HIS A 31 9.60 6.02 3.25
CA HIS A 31 8.24 6.37 3.60
C HIS A 31 8.08 6.29 5.14
N PRO A 32 7.75 7.38 5.86
CA PRO A 32 7.85 7.45 7.32
C PRO A 32 7.06 6.35 8.02
N GLY A 33 5.95 5.90 7.42
CA GLY A 33 5.17 4.78 7.94
C GLY A 33 5.84 3.41 7.86
N ARG A 34 6.79 3.17 6.93
CA ARG A 34 7.51 1.88 6.86
C ARG A 34 8.37 1.65 8.12
N ALA A 35 8.98 2.71 8.64
CA ALA A 35 9.73 2.65 9.88
C ALA A 35 8.83 2.38 11.09
N ALA A 36 7.61 2.97 11.12
CA ALA A 36 6.62 2.71 12.17
C ALA A 36 6.14 1.25 12.17
N VAL A 37 5.81 0.69 11.01
CA VAL A 37 5.41 -0.72 10.86
C VAL A 37 6.53 -1.69 11.27
N ALA A 38 7.79 -1.36 10.94
CA ALA A 38 8.95 -2.14 11.36
C ALA A 38 9.15 -2.15 12.89
N GLN A 39 8.72 -1.07 13.57
CA GLN A 39 8.88 -0.90 15.00
C GLN A 39 7.71 -1.45 15.82
N ALA A 40 6.51 -1.58 15.25
CA ALA A 40 5.34 -2.09 15.94
C ALA A 40 5.62 -3.40 16.71
N ARG A 41 5.11 -3.53 17.93
CA ARG A 41 5.23 -4.72 18.78
C ARG A 41 3.88 -5.28 19.18
N THR A 42 2.82 -4.50 18.96
CA THR A 42 1.45 -4.86 19.29
C THR A 42 0.55 -4.75 18.05
N LEU A 43 -0.63 -5.36 18.10
CA LEU A 43 -1.58 -5.30 16.99
C LEU A 43 -2.15 -3.90 16.83
N GLU A 44 -2.32 -3.21 17.95
CA GLU A 44 -2.76 -1.82 18.08
C GLU A 44 -1.78 -0.88 17.36
N GLU A 45 -0.50 -0.95 17.70
CA GLU A 45 0.56 -0.17 17.03
C GLU A 45 0.64 -0.47 15.54
N LEU A 46 0.43 -1.74 15.15
CA LEU A 46 0.45 -2.13 13.74
C LEU A 46 -0.74 -1.51 12.98
N VAL A 47 -1.94 -1.52 13.56
CA VAL A 47 -3.14 -0.91 12.96
C VAL A 47 -2.99 0.60 12.85
N GLU A 48 -2.44 1.25 13.88
CA GLU A 48 -2.14 2.69 13.85
C GLU A 48 -1.15 3.04 12.74
N ALA A 49 -0.04 2.31 12.65
CA ALA A 49 0.98 2.51 11.63
C ALA A 49 0.43 2.26 10.20
N ALA A 50 -0.36 1.21 10.00
CA ALA A 50 -0.99 0.91 8.72
C ALA A 50 -2.00 2.00 8.31
N THR A 51 -2.78 2.51 9.26
CA THR A 51 -3.73 3.61 9.01
C THR A 51 -3.00 4.89 8.62
N ALA A 52 -1.87 5.19 9.27
CA ALA A 52 -1.04 6.34 8.94
C ALA A 52 -0.43 6.24 7.53
N ILE A 53 0.10 5.06 7.15
CA ILE A 53 0.58 4.80 5.78
C ILE A 53 -0.53 5.03 4.78
N TYR A 54 -1.70 4.42 4.99
CA TYR A 54 -2.82 4.54 4.06
C TYR A 54 -3.20 6.00 3.81
N ARG A 55 -3.32 6.81 4.86
CA ARG A 55 -3.61 8.24 4.73
C ARG A 55 -2.51 8.99 3.98
N ALA A 56 -1.24 8.72 4.30
CA ALA A 56 -0.11 9.37 3.64
C ALA A 56 -0.01 9.01 2.15
N ASP A 57 -0.23 7.73 1.79
CA ASP A 57 -0.21 7.28 0.40
C ASP A 57 -1.42 7.77 -0.39
N LEU A 58 -2.58 7.93 0.25
CA LEU A 58 -3.75 8.57 -0.35
C LEU A 58 -3.46 10.04 -0.69
N GLU A 59 -2.95 10.81 0.26
CA GLU A 59 -2.60 12.22 0.06
C GLU A 59 -1.50 12.40 -0.99
N GLY A 60 -0.53 11.48 -1.02
CA GLY A 60 0.56 11.47 -1.99
C GLY A 60 0.19 10.96 -3.39
N GLY A 61 -1.03 10.40 -3.57
CA GLY A 61 -1.47 9.81 -4.84
C GLY A 61 -0.77 8.50 -5.21
N HIS A 62 0.06 7.93 -4.34
CA HIS A 62 0.80 6.70 -4.61
C HIS A 62 -0.12 5.50 -4.84
N ILE A 63 -1.27 5.46 -4.15
CA ILE A 63 -2.22 4.35 -4.29
C ILE A 63 -2.89 4.36 -5.67
N THR A 64 -3.20 5.54 -6.21
CA THR A 64 -3.75 5.70 -7.57
C THR A 64 -2.76 5.17 -8.61
N LEU A 65 -1.49 5.59 -8.52
CA LEU A 65 -0.44 5.12 -9.42
C LEU A 65 -0.27 3.60 -9.39
N PHE A 66 -0.40 3.00 -8.20
CA PHE A 66 -0.32 1.55 -8.05
C PHE A 66 -1.47 0.82 -8.77
N SER A 67 -2.71 1.28 -8.62
CA SER A 67 -3.85 0.67 -9.30
C SER A 67 -3.82 0.86 -10.82
N GLU A 68 -3.36 2.01 -11.30
CA GLU A 68 -3.13 2.24 -12.74
C GLU A 68 -2.07 1.28 -13.29
N LEU A 69 -0.97 1.06 -12.55
CA LEU A 69 0.08 0.11 -12.91
C LEU A 69 -0.46 -1.33 -12.96
N VAL A 70 -1.26 -1.73 -11.97
CA VAL A 70 -1.92 -3.05 -11.94
C VAL A 70 -2.88 -3.18 -13.12
N GLY A 71 -3.69 -2.16 -13.42
CA GLY A 71 -4.56 -2.13 -14.60
C GLY A 71 -3.79 -2.28 -15.91
N ALA A 72 -2.66 -1.57 -16.06
CA ALA A 72 -1.80 -1.68 -17.23
C ALA A 72 -1.18 -3.08 -17.41
N SER A 73 -0.94 -3.80 -16.30
CA SER A 73 -0.39 -5.17 -16.33
C SER A 73 -1.35 -6.21 -16.88
N ILE A 74 -2.67 -5.93 -16.91
CA ILE A 74 -3.68 -6.84 -17.46
C ILE A 74 -3.40 -7.11 -18.95
N ALA A 75 -3.00 -6.08 -19.69
CA ALA A 75 -2.71 -6.17 -21.13
C ALA A 75 -1.24 -6.50 -21.45
N ARG A 76 -0.36 -6.65 -20.45
CA ARG A 76 1.10 -6.80 -20.61
C ARG A 76 1.66 -7.87 -19.66
N PRO A 77 1.75 -9.14 -20.09
CA PRO A 77 2.23 -10.24 -19.25
C PRO A 77 3.63 -10.02 -18.66
N GLU A 78 4.54 -9.40 -19.40
CA GLU A 78 5.91 -9.14 -18.97
C GLU A 78 5.94 -8.12 -17.81
N LEU A 79 5.01 -7.17 -17.83
CA LEU A 79 4.84 -6.20 -16.74
C LEU A 79 4.29 -6.88 -15.48
N ARG A 80 3.40 -7.86 -15.63
CA ARG A 80 2.87 -8.65 -14.50
C ARG A 80 4.00 -9.38 -13.77
N GLU A 81 4.89 -10.04 -14.49
CA GLU A 81 6.03 -10.77 -13.89
C GLU A 81 6.94 -9.83 -13.09
N GLU A 82 7.26 -8.67 -13.65
CA GLU A 82 8.09 -7.67 -12.96
C GLU A 82 7.40 -7.07 -11.74
N ILE A 83 6.08 -6.83 -11.79
CA ILE A 83 5.32 -6.36 -10.62
C ILE A 83 5.34 -7.41 -9.52
N VAL A 84 5.10 -8.68 -9.84
CA VAL A 84 5.12 -9.78 -8.85
C VAL A 84 6.49 -9.85 -8.19
N LYS A 85 7.55 -9.93 -9.00
CA LYS A 85 8.94 -10.01 -8.53
C LYS A 85 9.33 -8.83 -7.62
N ARG A 86 8.87 -7.62 -7.93
CA ARG A 86 9.15 -6.43 -7.11
C ARG A 86 8.27 -6.33 -5.87
N SER A 87 7.11 -6.99 -5.87
CA SER A 87 6.19 -7.01 -4.73
C SER A 87 6.61 -8.02 -3.67
N GLU A 88 7.23 -9.14 -4.05
CA GLU A 88 7.67 -10.20 -3.12
C GLU A 88 8.43 -9.68 -1.89
N PRO A 89 9.49 -8.84 -2.02
CA PRO A 89 10.20 -8.32 -0.85
C PRO A 89 9.33 -7.49 0.10
N TRP A 90 8.28 -6.87 -0.42
CA TRP A 90 7.32 -6.12 0.39
C TRP A 90 6.31 -7.05 1.07
N ILE A 91 5.85 -8.11 0.40
CA ILE A 91 5.02 -9.16 1.00
C ILE A 91 5.77 -9.78 2.19
N ASP A 92 7.03 -10.16 1.98
CA ASP A 92 7.89 -10.74 3.02
C ASP A 92 8.05 -9.79 4.21
N PHE A 93 8.18 -8.49 3.95
CA PHE A 93 8.26 -7.48 5.00
C PHE A 93 6.98 -7.40 5.84
N VAL A 94 5.81 -7.47 5.21
CA VAL A 94 4.51 -7.46 5.91
C VAL A 94 4.35 -8.75 6.71
N GLU A 95 4.67 -9.90 6.12
CA GLU A 95 4.64 -11.21 6.79
C GLU A 95 5.54 -11.22 8.03
N GLN A 96 6.81 -10.81 7.91
CA GLN A 96 7.74 -10.72 9.04
C GLN A 96 7.25 -9.77 10.13
N THR A 97 6.56 -8.69 9.73
CA THR A 97 5.96 -7.78 10.69
C THR A 97 4.81 -8.42 11.45
N LEU A 98 3.93 -9.14 10.75
CA LEU A 98 2.84 -9.86 11.36
C LEU A 98 3.35 -10.99 12.26
N ASP A 99 4.35 -11.77 11.83
CA ASP A 99 4.93 -12.83 12.65
C ASP A 99 5.60 -12.27 13.93
N ARG A 100 6.23 -11.11 13.83
CA ARG A 100 6.76 -10.42 15.01
C ARG A 100 5.65 -10.04 16.00
N VAL A 101 4.53 -9.51 15.52
CA VAL A 101 3.44 -9.00 16.37
C VAL A 101 2.56 -10.13 16.92
N ILE A 102 2.20 -11.12 16.10
CA ILE A 102 1.25 -12.19 16.44
C ILE A 102 1.84 -13.59 16.40
N GLY A 103 3.05 -13.79 15.90
CA GLY A 103 3.66 -15.12 15.76
C GLY A 103 3.79 -15.85 17.10
N GLY A 104 3.46 -17.15 17.09
CA GLY A 104 3.43 -17.99 18.29
C GLY A 104 2.26 -17.73 19.24
N SER A 105 1.27 -16.94 18.82
CA SER A 105 0.02 -16.70 19.57
C SER A 105 -1.13 -17.57 19.06
N PRO A 106 -2.24 -17.71 19.83
CA PRO A 106 -3.49 -18.27 19.32
C PRO A 106 -3.97 -17.62 18.02
N LEU A 107 -3.82 -16.30 17.88
CA LEU A 107 -4.28 -15.57 16.71
C LEU A 107 -3.52 -15.99 15.44
N ALA A 108 -2.20 -16.20 15.52
CA ALA A 108 -1.41 -16.67 14.38
C ALA A 108 -1.76 -18.11 13.94
N ARG A 109 -2.40 -18.91 14.80
CA ARG A 109 -2.91 -20.24 14.41
C ARG A 109 -4.22 -20.15 13.61
N LEU A 110 -5.04 -19.14 13.89
CA LEU A 110 -6.29 -18.88 13.19
C LEU A 110 -6.07 -18.07 11.91
N MET A 111 -5.12 -17.14 11.95
CA MET A 111 -4.78 -16.22 10.87
C MET A 111 -3.27 -16.26 10.65
N PRO A 112 -2.76 -17.18 9.81
CA PRO A 112 -1.33 -17.28 9.55
C PRO A 112 -0.76 -15.94 9.04
N PRO A 113 0.41 -15.50 9.52
CA PRO A 113 1.01 -14.21 9.13
C PRO A 113 1.14 -14.02 7.62
N ARG A 114 1.49 -15.08 6.89
CA ARG A 114 1.58 -15.07 5.43
C ARG A 114 0.24 -14.78 4.76
N ASP A 115 -0.81 -15.49 5.17
CA ASP A 115 -2.15 -15.31 4.60
C ASP A 115 -2.70 -13.93 4.93
N LEU A 116 -2.43 -13.43 6.14
CA LEU A 116 -2.81 -12.10 6.58
C LEU A 116 -2.03 -11.00 5.84
N ALA A 117 -0.76 -11.23 5.49
CA ALA A 117 0.01 -10.34 4.64
C ALA A 117 -0.64 -10.22 3.25
N TYR A 118 -0.96 -11.35 2.62
CA TYR A 118 -1.69 -11.35 1.35
C TYR A 118 -3.05 -10.65 1.47
N ALA A 119 -3.82 -10.95 2.52
CA ALA A 119 -5.12 -10.32 2.77
C ALA A 119 -5.03 -8.80 2.91
N ALA A 120 -4.01 -8.29 3.61
CA ALA A 120 -3.78 -6.85 3.77
C ALA A 120 -3.54 -6.16 2.43
N ILE A 121 -2.80 -6.80 1.53
CA ILE A 121 -2.49 -6.27 0.20
C ILE A 121 -3.72 -6.27 -0.70
N THR A 122 -4.46 -7.37 -0.73
CA THR A 122 -5.72 -7.48 -1.47
C THR A 122 -6.73 -6.46 -0.98
N PHE A 123 -6.84 -6.29 0.35
CA PHE A 123 -7.69 -5.28 0.95
C PHE A 123 -7.28 -3.87 0.50
N TYR A 124 -6.00 -3.54 0.56
CA TYR A 124 -5.47 -2.24 0.18
C TYR A 124 -5.78 -1.89 -1.28
N LEU A 125 -5.56 -2.85 -2.20
CA LEU A 125 -5.88 -2.68 -3.61
C LEU A 125 -7.39 -2.55 -3.84
N GLY A 126 -8.20 -3.42 -3.22
CA GLY A 126 -9.65 -3.39 -3.38
C GLY A 126 -10.27 -2.08 -2.91
N VAL A 127 -9.85 -1.60 -1.73
CA VAL A 127 -10.25 -0.30 -1.19
C VAL A 127 -9.90 0.84 -2.13
N ASN A 128 -8.73 0.81 -2.76
CA ASN A 128 -8.35 1.84 -3.72
C ASN A 128 -9.26 1.84 -4.95
N LEU A 129 -9.53 0.66 -5.52
CA LEU A 129 -10.42 0.52 -6.66
C LEU A 129 -11.84 1.05 -6.33
N PHE A 130 -12.37 0.74 -5.16
CA PHE A 130 -13.65 1.31 -4.71
C PHE A 130 -13.62 2.82 -4.52
N THR A 131 -12.52 3.37 -3.98
CA THR A 131 -12.36 4.82 -3.78
C THR A 131 -12.26 5.59 -5.12
N HIS A 132 -11.84 4.92 -6.19
CA HIS A 132 -11.89 5.46 -7.55
C HIS A 132 -13.29 5.45 -8.15
N LEU A 133 -14.10 4.44 -7.84
CA LEU A 133 -15.49 4.35 -8.28
C LEU A 133 -16.41 5.29 -7.50
N ASP A 134 -16.13 5.48 -6.21
CA ASP A 134 -16.88 6.33 -5.30
C ASP A 134 -15.86 7.11 -4.45
N ALA A 135 -15.86 8.45 -4.59
CA ALA A 135 -14.93 9.30 -3.85
C ALA A 135 -15.23 9.35 -2.33
N ASP A 136 -16.32 8.71 -1.88
CA ASP A 136 -16.64 8.54 -0.47
C ASP A 136 -15.62 7.63 0.25
N ARG A 137 -14.65 8.27 0.89
CA ARG A 137 -13.60 7.62 1.69
C ARG A 137 -14.07 7.19 3.09
N SER A 138 -15.26 7.62 3.52
CA SER A 138 -15.75 7.38 4.89
C SER A 138 -15.90 5.88 5.21
N ARG A 139 -16.25 5.08 4.20
CA ARG A 139 -16.41 3.62 4.35
C ARG A 139 -15.10 2.93 4.66
N THR A 140 -14.04 3.31 3.96
CA THR A 140 -12.71 2.77 4.23
C THR A 140 -12.21 3.22 5.59
N GLU A 141 -12.39 4.50 5.94
CA GLU A 141 -12.04 5.00 7.27
C GLU A 141 -12.79 4.26 8.38
N ALA A 142 -14.06 3.91 8.16
CA ALA A 142 -14.85 3.12 9.09
C ALA A 142 -14.24 1.71 9.33
N LEU A 143 -13.62 1.10 8.31
CA LEU A 143 -12.94 -0.19 8.45
C LEU A 143 -11.64 -0.08 9.26
N PHE A 144 -10.82 0.96 9.03
CA PHE A 144 -9.65 1.22 9.87
C PHE A 144 -10.05 1.53 11.32
N ASN A 145 -11.13 2.30 11.52
CA ASN A 145 -11.68 2.56 12.84
C ASN A 145 -12.21 1.28 13.51
N LEU A 146 -12.82 0.37 12.76
CA LEU A 146 -13.22 -0.94 13.25
C LEU A 146 -12.00 -1.75 13.70
N ALA A 147 -10.95 -1.80 12.88
CA ALA A 147 -9.71 -2.48 13.24
C ALA A 147 -9.10 -1.92 14.53
N GLY A 148 -9.04 -0.58 14.67
CA GLY A 148 -8.54 0.09 15.88
C GLY A 148 -9.39 -0.22 17.13
N ARG A 149 -10.71 -0.42 16.98
CA ARG A 149 -11.56 -0.87 18.09
C ARG A 149 -11.35 -2.35 18.44
N VAL A 150 -11.12 -3.20 17.44
CA VAL A 150 -11.00 -4.65 17.65
C VAL A 150 -9.62 -5.03 18.19
N ALA A 151 -8.55 -4.37 17.73
CA ALA A 151 -7.17 -4.72 18.08
C ALA A 151 -6.92 -4.83 19.60
N PRO A 152 -7.33 -3.87 20.46
CA PRO A 152 -7.16 -3.97 21.91
C PRO A 152 -7.89 -5.15 22.54
N ARG A 153 -9.04 -5.54 21.96
CA ARG A 153 -9.85 -6.67 22.46
C ARG A 153 -9.23 -8.01 22.09
N ALA A 154 -8.45 -8.06 21.03
CA ALA A 154 -7.73 -9.26 20.59
C ALA A 154 -6.44 -9.52 21.37
N ARG A 155 -6.03 -8.64 22.29
CA ARG A 155 -4.75 -8.71 23.01
C ARG A 155 -4.49 -10.04 23.72
N LEU A 156 -5.52 -10.70 24.23
CA LEU A 156 -5.38 -12.03 24.84
C LEU A 156 -4.99 -13.10 23.80
N LEU A 157 -5.50 -12.97 22.57
CA LEU A 157 -5.22 -13.90 21.47
C LEU A 157 -3.86 -13.64 20.83
N THR A 158 -3.26 -12.48 21.03
CA THR A 158 -1.91 -12.15 20.52
C THR A 158 -0.79 -12.50 21.49
N MET A 159 -1.11 -12.89 22.74
CA MET A 159 -0.10 -13.34 23.70
C MET A 159 0.58 -14.63 23.22
N ARG A 160 1.91 -14.65 23.28
CA ARG A 160 2.72 -15.81 22.88
C ARG A 160 2.58 -16.95 23.87
N PHE A 161 2.46 -18.16 23.37
CA PHE A 161 2.57 -19.35 24.21
C PHE A 161 3.97 -19.47 24.79
N PRO A 162 4.12 -19.89 26.07
CA PRO A 162 5.43 -20.22 26.61
C PRO A 162 6.05 -21.37 25.80
N ARG A 163 7.23 -21.14 25.21
CA ARG A 163 8.00 -22.19 24.54
C ARG A 163 8.34 -23.27 25.58
N ARG A 164 7.84 -24.50 25.38
CA ARG A 164 8.32 -25.66 26.15
C ARG A 164 9.81 -25.81 25.88
N ARG A 165 10.64 -25.76 26.92
CA ARG A 165 12.08 -26.06 26.81
C ARG A 165 12.23 -27.52 26.34
N PRO A 166 13.07 -27.82 25.34
CA PRO A 166 13.39 -29.20 25.02
C PRO A 166 14.03 -29.87 26.24
N PRO A 167 13.75 -31.16 26.50
CA PRO A 167 14.40 -31.90 27.57
C PRO A 167 15.92 -31.90 27.35
N PRO A 168 16.74 -31.86 28.43
CA PRO A 168 18.19 -31.92 28.30
C PRO A 168 18.58 -33.22 27.59
N ALA A 169 19.51 -33.12 26.62
CA ALA A 169 20.08 -34.29 25.98
C ALA A 169 20.73 -35.17 27.04
N SER A 170 20.27 -36.41 27.14
CA SER A 170 20.92 -37.44 27.96
C SER A 170 22.31 -37.68 27.36
N GLY A 171 23.34 -37.51 28.20
CA GLY A 171 24.74 -37.72 27.84
C GLY A 171 25.08 -39.17 27.58
#